data_AF-A0A6P6GFG7-F1
#
_entry.id   AF-A0A6P6GFG7-F1
#
_cell.length_a   1.000
_cell.length_b   1.000
_cell.length_c   1.000
_cell.angle_alpha   90.00
_cell.angle_beta   90.00
_cell.angle_gamma   90.00
#
_symmetry.space_group_name_H-M   'P 1'
#
loop_
_entity.id
_entity.type
_entity.pdbx_description
1 polymer ?
#
loop_
_entity_poly.entity_id
_entity_poly.type
_entity_poly.pdbx_seq_one_letter_code
_entity_poly.pdbx_strand_id
1 'polypeptide(L)'
;MYNLRGRPKSLLLTFLPTSVIVFIFLFSQTNLRNTPKTTTQEAPKLHIHKHIQMQIAHSTCQGTLYPQLCVSTLASFPDLSSKSLPQIISSTVNLTVNEVKVSAYNCTKIERQLTKLDPRQKRAIDDCLELLQDTIAELNLAISDLNSKKTASKHYHDLQTLLSGAMTNQYTCLDGFAYSRGNVRNFIDNNLYNISNHVSNSLALLKKLAGGHNKSSSEVFPEAYGSMKNGFPTWVSSKDRKLLQSSVNATKYNLLVAKDGTGNFTTISEAVEAAPNSSTTRFVIYIKAGAYLENVEVPRKKTNLMFLGDGIGKTVVKASRNVVDGWTTFRSATVGEFFFCPSFFFLFYYLKLDGERFEFLFPFMEFFIWFDGNVLQFDLKVFKLD
;
A
#
# COMPACT_ATOMS: atom_id res chain seq x y z
N MET A 1 35.39 46.68 -23.81
CA MET A 1 36.21 47.66 -23.06
C MET A 1 35.91 47.43 -21.59
N TYR A 2 36.78 47.01 -20.67
CA TYR A 2 38.22 46.85 -20.61
C TYR A 2 38.55 45.50 -19.93
N ASN A 3 39.62 44.88 -20.42
CA ASN A 3 40.34 43.77 -19.80
C ASN A 3 41.32 44.36 -18.77
N LEU A 4 41.71 43.61 -17.73
CA LEU A 4 43.10 43.55 -17.20
C LEU A 4 43.21 42.59 -15.98
N ARG A 5 44.03 41.55 -16.16
CA ARG A 5 45.08 40.97 -15.27
C ARG A 5 44.78 40.79 -13.76
N GLY A 6 45.09 39.68 -13.10
CA GLY A 6 46.03 38.60 -13.40
C GLY A 6 46.93 38.30 -12.18
N ARG A 7 46.72 37.10 -11.59
CA ARG A 7 47.63 36.20 -10.84
C ARG A 7 47.98 36.39 -9.33
N PRO A 8 48.28 35.26 -8.63
CA PRO A 8 48.37 35.13 -7.15
C PRO A 8 49.82 34.92 -6.63
N LYS A 9 50.01 34.92 -5.29
CA LYS A 9 51.21 34.44 -4.56
C LYS A 9 50.75 33.84 -3.22
N SER A 10 50.88 32.54 -2.96
CA SER A 10 52.06 31.75 -2.51
C SER A 10 52.36 31.82 -1.00
N LEU A 11 52.20 30.65 -0.36
CA LEU A 11 52.86 30.06 0.82
C LEU A 11 53.62 30.93 1.82
N LEU A 12 53.36 30.67 3.11
CA LEU A 12 54.42 30.53 4.12
C LEU A 12 54.04 29.46 5.16
N LEU A 13 54.83 28.38 5.20
CA LEU A 13 54.93 27.40 6.29
C LEU A 13 55.90 27.95 7.34
N THR A 14 55.59 27.81 8.64
CA THR A 14 56.58 27.93 9.72
C THR A 14 56.42 26.79 10.73
N PHE A 15 57.55 26.13 11.01
CA PHE A 15 57.75 24.95 11.85
C PHE A 15 58.19 25.31 13.28
N LEU A 16 57.86 24.40 14.23
CA LEU A 16 58.58 24.00 15.47
C LEU A 16 58.57 24.91 16.72
N PRO A 17 58.84 24.41 17.96
CA PRO A 17 59.17 23.02 18.38
C PRO A 17 58.42 22.48 19.63
N THR A 18 58.59 21.16 19.83
CA THR A 18 58.25 20.32 20.99
C THR A 18 59.05 20.66 22.26
N SER A 19 58.45 20.54 23.45
CA SER A 19 59.20 20.28 24.68
C SER A 19 58.49 19.31 25.62
N VAL A 20 59.27 18.32 26.03
CA VAL A 20 59.02 17.20 26.93
C VAL A 20 59.04 17.69 28.38
N ILE A 21 58.09 17.24 29.22
CA ILE A 21 58.28 17.21 30.69
C ILE A 21 57.80 15.87 31.23
N VAL A 22 58.78 15.11 31.72
CA VAL A 22 58.66 13.91 32.56
C VAL A 22 58.62 14.37 34.01
N PHE A 23 57.66 13.90 34.80
CA PHE A 23 57.79 13.85 36.26
C PHE A 23 57.29 12.52 36.79
N ILE A 24 58.25 11.74 37.26
CA ILE A 24 58.10 10.54 38.09
C ILE A 24 58.03 11.02 39.54
N PHE A 25 57.01 10.63 40.29
CA PHE A 25 57.11 10.52 41.74
C PHE A 25 56.53 9.18 42.21
N LEU A 26 57.38 8.45 42.91
CA LEU A 26 57.20 7.13 43.49
C LEU A 26 56.50 7.21 44.85
N PHE A 27 55.58 6.26 45.06
CA PHE A 27 55.14 5.60 46.29
C PHE A 27 54.89 6.41 47.58
N SER A 28 53.64 6.31 48.06
CA SER A 28 53.40 5.88 49.43
C SER A 28 52.29 4.82 49.44
N GLN A 29 52.64 3.63 49.92
CA GLN A 29 51.70 2.54 50.15
C GLN A 29 50.90 2.81 51.42
N THR A 30 49.58 2.62 51.36
CA THR A 30 48.83 2.13 52.53
C THR A 30 47.69 1.21 52.09
N ASN A 31 47.87 -0.07 52.45
CA ASN A 31 46.88 -1.06 52.85
C ASN A 31 45.84 -1.57 51.84
N LEU A 32 46.12 -2.80 51.39
CA LEU A 32 45.14 -3.82 51.03
C LEU A 32 43.92 -3.80 51.96
N ARG A 33 42.74 -3.66 51.37
CA ARG A 33 41.53 -4.30 51.90
C ARG A 33 40.90 -5.10 50.76
N ASN A 34 41.17 -6.40 50.78
CA ASN A 34 40.58 -7.39 49.89
C ASN A 34 39.06 -7.29 49.98
N THR A 35 38.43 -6.72 48.95
CA THR A 35 37.01 -6.93 48.67
C THR A 35 36.95 -8.04 47.61
N PRO A 36 36.16 -9.12 47.78
CA PRO A 36 36.09 -10.17 46.80
C PRO A 36 35.49 -9.59 45.50
N LYS A 37 36.30 -9.51 44.45
CA LYS A 37 35.79 -9.35 43.09
C LYS A 37 35.21 -10.69 42.67
N THR A 38 33.91 -10.87 42.88
CA THR A 38 33.15 -11.88 42.15
C THR A 38 33.15 -11.46 40.69
N THR A 39 34.01 -12.08 39.89
CA THR A 39 33.98 -11.96 38.44
C THR A 39 32.80 -12.79 37.96
N THR A 40 31.63 -12.16 37.82
CA THR A 40 30.50 -12.78 37.12
C THR A 40 30.73 -12.61 35.63
N GLN A 41 31.08 -13.70 34.95
CA GLN A 41 31.19 -13.78 33.50
C GLN A 41 29.81 -13.55 32.85
N GLU A 42 29.56 -12.38 32.28
CA GLU A 42 28.31 -12.06 31.55
C GLU A 42 28.50 -11.96 30.02
N ALA A 43 29.73 -12.06 29.52
CA ALA A 43 30.08 -11.88 28.10
C ALA A 43 29.82 -13.05 27.13
N PRO A 44 29.82 -14.36 27.51
CA PRO A 44 29.69 -15.44 26.52
C PRO A 44 28.26 -15.60 25.97
N LYS A 45 27.23 -15.38 26.79
CA LYS A 45 25.82 -15.62 26.42
C LYS A 45 25.29 -14.60 25.41
N LEU A 46 25.69 -13.33 25.54
CA LEU A 46 25.24 -12.25 24.66
C LEU A 46 25.75 -12.43 23.22
N HIS A 47 27.02 -12.81 23.06
CA HIS A 47 27.61 -13.06 21.74
C HIS A 47 27.00 -14.28 21.04
N ILE A 48 26.74 -15.37 21.78
CA ILE A 48 26.09 -16.58 21.25
C ILE A 48 24.64 -16.27 20.84
N HIS A 49 23.89 -15.55 21.68
CA HIS A 49 22.51 -15.16 21.37
C HIS A 49 22.43 -14.32 20.10
N LYS A 50 23.30 -13.30 19.96
CA LYS A 50 23.36 -12.44 18.77
C LYS A 50 23.71 -13.23 17.50
N HIS A 51 24.57 -14.24 17.60
CA HIS A 51 24.93 -15.08 16.46
C HIS A 51 23.76 -15.98 16.01
N ILE A 52 23.04 -16.59 16.96
CA ILE A 52 21.87 -17.45 16.67
C ILE A 52 20.74 -16.62 16.03
N GLN A 53 20.46 -15.44 16.58
CA GLN A 53 19.49 -14.48 16.03
C GLN A 53 19.79 -14.14 14.57
N MET A 54 21.06 -13.85 14.26
CA MET A 54 21.51 -13.52 12.91
C MET A 54 21.36 -14.69 11.94
N GLN A 55 21.68 -15.92 12.36
CA GLN A 55 21.51 -17.12 11.54
C GLN A 55 20.03 -17.39 11.21
N ILE A 56 19.14 -17.25 12.21
CA ILE A 56 17.69 -17.40 12.01
C ILE A 56 17.15 -16.32 11.07
N ALA A 57 17.63 -15.07 11.22
CA ALA A 57 17.26 -13.99 10.32
C ALA A 57 17.68 -14.31 8.87
N HIS A 58 18.92 -14.75 8.64
CA HIS A 58 19.41 -15.14 7.31
C HIS A 58 18.59 -16.25 6.67
N SER A 59 18.33 -17.35 7.39
CA SER A 59 17.55 -18.47 6.85
C SER A 59 16.10 -18.07 6.58
N THR A 60 15.50 -17.28 7.47
CA THR A 60 14.13 -16.77 7.31
C THR A 60 14.02 -15.83 6.11
N CYS A 61 15.01 -14.99 5.86
CA CYS A 61 15.01 -14.01 4.77
C CYS A 61 15.43 -14.57 3.40
N GLN A 62 15.79 -15.85 3.31
CA GLN A 62 16.13 -16.48 2.03
C GLN A 62 14.95 -16.41 1.05
N GLY A 63 15.19 -15.96 -0.19
CA GLY A 63 14.16 -15.83 -1.24
C GLY A 63 13.32 -14.55 -1.15
N THR A 64 13.69 -13.60 -0.28
CA THR A 64 13.11 -12.25 -0.26
C THR A 64 13.76 -11.34 -1.29
N LEU A 65 13.04 -10.33 -1.78
CA LEU A 65 13.55 -9.39 -2.78
C LEU A 65 14.58 -8.42 -2.18
N TYR A 66 14.44 -8.06 -0.90
CA TYR A 66 15.33 -7.16 -0.18
C TYR A 66 15.97 -7.88 1.02
N PRO A 67 16.90 -8.83 0.78
CA PRO A 67 17.40 -9.73 1.81
C PRO A 67 18.18 -9.02 2.92
N GLN A 68 18.95 -7.98 2.58
CA GLN A 68 19.70 -7.21 3.58
C GLN A 68 18.76 -6.48 4.54
N LEU A 69 17.75 -5.79 3.99
CA LEU A 69 16.71 -5.12 4.77
C LEU A 69 15.95 -6.12 5.65
N CYS A 70 15.57 -7.28 5.08
CA CYS A 70 14.91 -8.33 5.83
C CYS A 70 15.77 -8.78 7.03
N VAL A 71 17.04 -9.12 6.80
CA VAL A 71 17.93 -9.63 7.84
C VAL A 71 18.15 -8.59 8.93
N SER A 72 18.44 -7.33 8.57
CA SER A 72 18.64 -6.25 9.55
C SER A 72 17.39 -6.03 10.41
N THR A 73 16.20 -6.14 9.82
CA THR A 73 14.94 -5.98 10.54
C THR A 73 14.66 -7.15 11.46
N LEU A 74 14.76 -8.39 10.98
CA LEU A 74 14.50 -9.55 11.81
C LEU A 74 15.49 -9.68 12.97
N ALA A 75 16.77 -9.38 12.73
CA ALA A 75 17.81 -9.38 13.75
C ALA A 75 17.61 -8.32 14.84
N SER A 76 16.77 -7.30 14.61
CA SER A 76 16.40 -6.30 15.61
C SER A 76 15.30 -6.75 16.57
N PHE A 77 14.57 -7.83 16.25
CA PHE A 77 13.47 -8.29 17.07
C PHE A 77 13.95 -9.07 18.30
N PRO A 78 13.41 -8.76 19.49
CA PRO A 78 13.67 -9.57 20.67
C PRO A 78 13.10 -10.97 20.47
N ASP A 79 13.83 -11.97 20.98
CA ASP A 79 13.40 -13.37 21.03
C ASP A 79 12.94 -13.96 19.68
N LEU A 80 13.54 -13.54 18.54
CA LEU A 80 13.21 -14.09 17.21
C LEU A 80 13.19 -15.62 17.20
N SER A 81 14.10 -16.27 17.92
CA SER A 81 14.20 -17.73 18.01
C SER A 81 12.95 -18.42 18.59
N SER A 82 12.12 -17.67 19.31
CA SER A 82 10.86 -18.17 19.89
C SER A 82 9.62 -17.87 19.03
N LYS A 83 9.76 -17.06 17.97
CA LYS A 83 8.65 -16.62 17.14
C LYS A 83 8.38 -17.61 16.01
N SER A 84 7.12 -18.01 15.85
CA SER A 84 6.65 -18.71 14.66
C SER A 84 6.67 -17.80 13.43
N LEU A 85 6.67 -18.36 12.22
CA LEU A 85 6.67 -17.57 10.98
C LEU A 85 5.50 -16.55 10.89
N PRO A 86 4.24 -16.86 11.28
CA PRO A 86 3.18 -15.84 11.35
C PRO A 86 3.49 -14.71 12.33
N GLN A 87 4.12 -15.01 13.47
CA GLN A 87 4.53 -13.99 14.45
C GLN A 87 5.69 -13.13 13.93
N ILE A 88 6.61 -13.71 13.14
CA ILE A 88 7.69 -12.97 12.47
C ILE A 88 7.10 -12.00 11.44
N ILE A 89 6.17 -12.46 10.60
CA ILE A 89 5.49 -11.62 9.62
C ILE A 89 4.69 -10.53 10.34
N SER A 90 3.92 -10.88 11.37
CA SER A 90 3.14 -9.93 12.18
C SER A 90 4.03 -8.86 12.83
N SER A 91 5.20 -9.24 13.35
CA SER A 91 6.18 -8.30 13.92
C SER A 91 6.75 -7.36 12.85
N THR A 92 7.03 -7.89 11.65
CA THR A 92 7.52 -7.10 10.50
C THR A 92 6.47 -6.10 10.03
N VAL A 93 5.23 -6.55 9.83
CA VAL A 93 4.11 -5.71 9.41
C VAL A 93 3.82 -4.63 10.45
N ASN A 94 3.89 -4.95 11.75
CA ASN A 94 3.71 -3.97 12.82
C ASN A 94 4.82 -2.90 12.83
N LEU A 95 6.06 -3.27 12.53
CA LEU A 95 7.13 -2.30 12.32
C LEU A 95 6.81 -1.40 11.12
N THR A 96 6.38 -1.97 9.99
CA THR A 96 5.99 -1.22 8.79
C THR A 96 4.85 -0.25 9.07
N VAL A 97 3.85 -0.60 9.89
CA VAL A 97 2.80 0.33 10.32
C VAL A 97 3.37 1.59 10.96
N ASN A 98 4.45 1.48 11.75
CA ASN A 98 5.08 2.65 12.36
C ASN A 98 5.82 3.50 11.31
N GLU A 99 6.47 2.89 10.33
CA GLU A 99 7.11 3.61 9.22
C GLU A 99 6.08 4.38 8.37
N VAL A 100 4.91 3.76 8.12
CA VAL A 100 3.79 4.40 7.41
C VAL A 100 3.27 5.59 8.22
N LYS A 101 3.09 5.45 9.54
CA LYS A 101 2.69 6.57 10.42
C LYS A 101 3.70 7.73 10.38
N VAL A 102 5.00 7.43 10.40
CA VAL A 102 6.06 8.44 10.27
C VAL A 102 5.98 9.14 8.92
N SER A 103 5.75 8.39 7.84
CA SER A 103 5.60 8.95 6.49
C SER A 103 4.35 9.83 6.36
N ALA A 104 3.23 9.43 6.97
CA ALA A 104 2.01 10.24 7.03
C ALA A 104 2.24 11.56 7.79
N TYR A 105 2.93 11.49 8.94
CA TYR A 105 3.33 12.68 9.68
C TYR A 105 4.24 13.61 8.86
N ASN A 106 5.19 13.05 8.11
CA ASN A 106 6.05 13.82 7.21
C ASN A 106 5.24 14.52 6.11
N CYS A 107 4.25 13.84 5.51
CA CYS A 107 3.35 14.45 4.52
C CYS A 107 2.56 15.62 5.13
N THR A 108 1.97 15.45 6.32
CA THR A 108 1.28 16.54 7.03
C THR A 108 2.23 17.69 7.37
N LYS A 109 3.49 17.40 7.71
CA LYS A 109 4.49 18.42 7.98
C LYS A 109 4.84 19.22 6.71
N ILE A 110 5.01 18.53 5.58
CA ILE A 110 5.25 19.16 4.27
C ILE A 110 4.08 20.07 3.91
N GLU A 111 2.85 19.57 4.04
CA GLU A 111 1.62 20.33 3.76
C GLU A 111 1.55 21.65 4.55
N ARG A 112 1.92 21.60 5.84
CA ARG A 112 1.87 22.76 6.75
C ARG A 112 3.03 23.74 6.57
N GLN A 113 4.23 23.23 6.24
CA GLN A 113 5.46 24.04 6.26
C GLN A 113 5.82 24.63 4.90
N LEU A 114 5.40 24.00 3.79
CA LEU A 114 5.67 24.51 2.46
C LEU A 114 4.58 25.50 2.03
N THR A 115 4.90 26.79 2.10
CA THR A 115 3.99 27.89 1.79
C THR A 115 3.74 28.10 0.29
N LYS A 116 4.44 27.36 -0.58
CA LYS A 116 4.35 27.47 -2.06
C LYS A 116 4.16 26.12 -2.74
N LEU A 117 3.20 25.32 -2.26
CA LEU A 117 2.77 24.13 -2.98
C LEU A 117 1.88 24.53 -4.16
N ASP A 118 2.22 24.05 -5.36
CA ASP A 118 1.32 24.17 -6.50
C ASP A 118 0.07 23.29 -6.31
N PRO A 119 -1.05 23.57 -7.00
CA PRO A 119 -2.29 22.83 -6.80
C PRO A 119 -2.17 21.31 -7.02
N ARG A 120 -1.29 20.87 -7.93
CA ARG A 120 -1.06 19.44 -8.18
C ARG A 120 -0.26 18.82 -7.05
N GLN A 121 0.76 19.51 -6.52
CA GLN A 121 1.48 19.05 -5.33
C GLN A 121 0.56 18.92 -4.12
N LYS A 122 -0.32 19.90 -3.88
CA LYS A 122 -1.28 19.84 -2.78
C LYS A 122 -2.18 18.62 -2.90
N ARG A 123 -2.77 18.41 -4.09
CA ARG A 123 -3.61 17.23 -4.38
C ARG A 123 -2.84 15.92 -4.21
N ALA A 124 -1.59 15.85 -4.67
CA ALA A 124 -0.75 14.66 -4.49
C ALA A 124 -0.43 14.37 -3.01
N ILE A 125 -0.23 15.41 -2.19
CA ILE A 125 -0.07 15.24 -0.74
C ILE A 125 -1.37 14.75 -0.10
N ASP A 126 -2.53 15.32 -0.48
CA ASP A 126 -3.84 14.89 0.01
C ASP A 126 -4.09 13.40 -0.33
N ASP A 127 -3.78 13.00 -1.57
CA ASP A 127 -3.87 11.61 -2.02
C ASP A 127 -2.92 10.70 -1.23
N CYS A 128 -1.67 11.13 -1.01
CA CYS A 128 -0.72 10.38 -0.17
C CYS A 128 -1.23 10.18 1.26
N LEU A 129 -1.81 11.23 1.87
CA LEU A 129 -2.35 11.11 3.22
C LEU A 129 -3.49 10.09 3.27
N GLU A 130 -4.37 10.08 2.28
CA GLU A 130 -5.45 9.08 2.15
C GLU A 130 -4.87 7.66 1.99
N LEU A 131 -3.99 7.45 1.02
CA LEU A 131 -3.35 6.17 0.73
C LEU A 131 -2.55 5.62 1.91
N LEU A 132 -1.87 6.49 2.67
CA LEU A 132 -1.13 6.09 3.88
C LEU A 132 -2.07 5.69 5.02
N GLN A 133 -3.23 6.34 5.16
CA GLN A 133 -4.24 5.92 6.14
C GLN A 133 -4.89 4.58 5.76
N ASP A 134 -5.10 4.34 4.47
CA ASP A 134 -5.61 3.05 3.98
C ASP A 134 -4.58 1.94 4.17
N THR A 135 -3.31 2.22 3.87
CA THR A 135 -2.19 1.32 4.18
C THR A 135 -2.16 0.95 5.67
N ILE A 136 -2.32 1.91 6.58
CA ILE A 136 -2.37 1.63 8.02
C ILE A 136 -3.54 0.69 8.35
N ALA A 137 -4.71 0.90 7.75
CA ALA A 137 -5.87 0.04 7.97
C ALA A 137 -5.63 -1.38 7.45
N GLU A 138 -5.12 -1.53 6.22
CA GLU A 138 -4.81 -2.81 5.59
C GLU A 138 -3.78 -3.62 6.38
N LEU A 139 -2.69 -2.98 6.79
CA LEU A 139 -1.64 -3.64 7.57
C LEU A 139 -2.12 -4.04 8.97
N ASN A 140 -3.00 -3.26 9.61
CA ASN A 140 -3.60 -3.64 10.89
C ASN A 140 -4.56 -4.85 10.76
N LEU A 141 -5.34 -4.91 9.67
CA LEU A 141 -6.13 -6.09 9.36
C LEU A 141 -5.24 -7.32 9.13
N ALA A 142 -4.14 -7.17 8.39
CA ALA A 142 -3.18 -8.25 8.19
C ALA A 142 -2.57 -8.75 9.50
N ILE A 143 -2.24 -7.85 10.44
CA ILE A 143 -1.76 -8.20 11.79
C ILE A 143 -2.83 -9.01 12.54
N SER A 144 -4.10 -8.60 12.47
CA SER A 144 -5.22 -9.32 13.10
C SER A 144 -5.33 -10.75 12.57
N ASP A 145 -5.28 -10.92 11.25
CA ASP A 145 -5.40 -12.22 10.59
C ASP A 145 -4.19 -13.13 10.88
N LEU A 146 -2.98 -12.57 10.94
CA LEU A 146 -1.75 -13.31 11.30
C LEU A 146 -1.77 -13.77 12.77
N ASN A 147 -2.40 -13.02 13.66
CA ASN A 147 -2.49 -13.35 15.09
C ASN A 147 -3.59 -14.39 15.39
N SER A 148 -4.45 -14.71 14.42
CA SER A 148 -5.43 -15.79 14.54
C SER A 148 -4.74 -17.16 14.56
N LYS A 149 -4.51 -17.69 15.76
CA LYS A 149 -3.71 -18.91 16.07
C LYS A 149 -4.08 -20.20 15.31
N LYS A 150 -5.20 -20.23 14.57
CA LYS A 150 -5.70 -21.43 13.86
C LYS A 150 -5.89 -21.23 12.35
N THR A 151 -5.72 -20.02 11.80
CA THR A 151 -6.20 -19.72 10.44
C THR A 151 -5.29 -18.84 9.58
N ALA A 152 -4.08 -18.46 10.01
CA ALA A 152 -3.19 -17.61 9.19
C ALA A 152 -2.96 -18.16 7.76
N SER A 153 -2.83 -19.49 7.59
CA SER A 153 -2.75 -20.12 6.25
C SER A 153 -4.07 -20.12 5.48
N LYS A 154 -5.22 -20.09 6.17
CA LYS A 154 -6.55 -19.95 5.55
C LYS A 154 -6.78 -18.54 5.02
N HIS A 155 -6.22 -17.53 5.69
CA HIS A 155 -6.23 -16.14 5.26
C HIS A 155 -5.08 -15.80 4.30
N TYR A 156 -4.39 -16.78 3.73
CA TYR A 156 -3.23 -16.53 2.87
C TYR A 156 -3.55 -15.54 1.74
N HIS A 157 -4.68 -15.73 1.06
CA HIS A 157 -5.08 -14.83 -0.04
C HIS A 157 -5.50 -13.45 0.47
N ASP A 158 -6.20 -13.36 1.61
CA ASP A 158 -6.57 -12.08 2.22
C ASP A 158 -5.31 -11.29 2.61
N LEU A 159 -4.36 -11.95 3.29
CA LEU A 159 -3.06 -11.39 3.66
C LEU A 159 -2.25 -10.96 2.42
N GLN A 160 -2.25 -11.78 1.36
CA GLN A 160 -1.58 -11.44 0.11
C GLN A 160 -2.20 -10.19 -0.51
N THR A 161 -3.53 -10.10 -0.52
CA THR A 161 -4.27 -8.96 -1.04
C THR A 161 -3.99 -7.69 -0.24
N LEU A 162 -4.13 -7.74 1.10
CA LEU A 162 -3.89 -6.59 1.98
C LEU A 162 -2.46 -6.07 1.86
N LEU A 163 -1.46 -6.96 1.89
CA LEU A 163 -0.06 -6.55 1.73
C LEU A 163 0.22 -6.01 0.33
N SER A 164 -0.37 -6.58 -0.72
CA SER A 164 -0.15 -6.05 -2.07
C SER A 164 -0.82 -4.69 -2.27
N GLY A 165 -2.03 -4.49 -1.73
CA GLY A 165 -2.70 -3.19 -1.69
C GLY A 165 -1.86 -2.13 -0.96
N ALA A 166 -1.32 -2.48 0.21
CA ALA A 166 -0.42 -1.60 0.98
C ALA A 166 0.81 -1.15 0.18
N MET A 167 1.39 -2.04 -0.63
CA MET A 167 2.50 -1.71 -1.52
C MET A 167 2.05 -0.80 -2.68
N THR A 168 0.95 -1.14 -3.36
CA THR A 168 0.36 -0.32 -4.43
C THR A 168 0.06 1.10 -3.95
N ASN A 169 -0.46 1.26 -2.73
CA ASN A 169 -0.75 2.57 -2.13
C ASN A 169 0.49 3.48 -2.05
N GLN A 170 1.68 2.91 -1.78
CA GLN A 170 2.92 3.68 -1.74
C GLN A 170 3.34 4.18 -3.14
N TYR A 171 3.23 3.31 -4.16
CA TYR A 171 3.54 3.67 -5.54
C TYR A 171 2.55 4.70 -6.08
N THR A 172 1.25 4.52 -5.83
CA THR A 172 0.21 5.49 -6.21
C THR A 172 0.44 6.86 -5.58
N CYS A 173 0.85 6.90 -4.30
CA CYS A 173 1.21 8.15 -3.63
C CYS A 173 2.38 8.85 -4.34
N LEU A 174 3.42 8.10 -4.70
CA LEU A 174 4.54 8.64 -5.46
C LEU A 174 4.11 9.14 -6.85
N ASP A 175 3.29 8.38 -7.55
CA ASP A 175 2.80 8.69 -8.90
C ASP A 175 1.96 9.96 -8.95
N GLY A 176 1.30 10.33 -7.84
CA GLY A 176 0.65 11.64 -7.69
C GLY A 176 1.60 12.82 -7.99
N PHE A 177 2.91 12.65 -7.80
CA PHE A 177 3.92 13.66 -8.06
C PHE A 177 4.60 13.57 -9.43
N ALA A 178 4.31 12.56 -10.26
CA ALA A 178 5.03 12.30 -11.52
C ALA A 178 5.08 13.50 -12.47
N TYR A 179 4.03 14.33 -12.46
CA TYR A 179 3.91 15.54 -13.26
C TYR A 179 3.94 16.83 -12.43
N SER A 180 4.26 16.75 -11.13
CA SER A 180 4.39 17.92 -10.27
C SER A 180 5.72 18.63 -10.52
N ARG A 181 5.78 19.95 -10.30
CA ARG A 181 7.04 20.68 -10.31
C ARG A 181 7.66 20.59 -8.91
N GLY A 182 8.97 20.79 -8.76
CA GLY A 182 9.63 20.86 -7.44
C GLY A 182 10.13 19.52 -6.89
N ASN A 183 10.46 19.50 -5.60
CA ASN A 183 11.22 18.43 -4.96
C ASN A 183 10.46 17.71 -3.83
N VAL A 184 9.13 17.91 -3.73
CA VAL A 184 8.31 17.27 -2.68
C VAL A 184 8.47 15.75 -2.69
N ARG A 185 8.44 15.14 -3.88
CA ARG A 185 8.64 13.70 -4.07
C ARG A 185 9.94 13.20 -3.42
N ASN A 186 11.04 13.94 -3.58
CA ASN A 186 12.36 13.57 -3.06
C ASN A 186 12.44 13.59 -1.52
N PHE A 187 11.49 14.25 -0.84
CA PHE A 187 11.44 14.24 0.62
C PHE A 187 10.71 13.02 1.19
N ILE A 188 9.90 12.34 0.38
CA ILE A 188 9.04 11.23 0.82
C ILE A 188 9.44 9.89 0.19
N ASP A 189 10.04 9.90 -0.99
CA ASP A 189 10.35 8.69 -1.79
C ASP A 189 11.13 7.63 -1.05
N ASN A 190 12.21 7.98 -0.37
CA ASN A 190 13.03 7.03 0.36
C ASN A 190 12.24 6.29 1.45
N ASN A 191 11.37 7.00 2.17
CA ASN A 191 10.54 6.39 3.21
C ASN A 191 9.49 5.45 2.59
N LEU A 192 8.84 5.88 1.50
CA LEU A 192 7.81 5.09 0.81
C LEU A 192 8.39 3.85 0.14
N TYR A 193 9.58 3.95 -0.48
CA TYR A 193 10.31 2.79 -0.99
C TYR A 193 10.72 1.84 0.14
N ASN A 194 11.17 2.34 1.28
CA ASN A 194 11.51 1.48 2.42
C ASN A 194 10.29 0.70 2.94
N ILE A 195 9.14 1.36 3.05
CA ILE A 195 7.84 0.72 3.38
C ILE A 195 7.53 -0.36 2.34
N SER A 196 7.55 -0.05 1.05
CA SER A 196 7.31 -1.02 -0.03
C SER A 196 8.26 -2.21 0.04
N ASN A 197 9.51 -1.99 0.42
CA ASN A 197 10.51 -3.06 0.56
C ASN A 197 10.21 -3.97 1.75
N HIS A 198 9.76 -3.43 2.88
CA HIS A 198 9.28 -4.22 4.02
C HIS A 198 8.02 -5.02 3.70
N VAL A 199 7.07 -4.42 2.99
CA VAL A 199 5.85 -5.10 2.54
C VAL A 199 6.19 -6.21 1.55
N SER A 200 7.09 -5.96 0.59
CA SER A 200 7.59 -6.96 -0.36
C SER A 200 8.26 -8.16 0.34
N ASN A 201 9.11 -7.89 1.33
CA ASN A 201 9.71 -8.95 2.14
C ASN A 201 8.63 -9.72 2.93
N SER A 202 7.63 -9.03 3.48
CA SER A 202 6.50 -9.67 4.19
C SER A 202 5.69 -10.59 3.28
N LEU A 203 5.45 -10.19 2.02
CA LEU A 203 4.83 -11.04 0.99
C LEU A 203 5.66 -12.29 0.68
N ALA A 204 6.99 -12.15 0.57
CA ALA A 204 7.89 -13.28 0.35
C ALA A 204 7.91 -14.24 1.56
N LEU A 205 7.84 -13.74 2.78
CA LEU A 205 7.68 -14.56 3.98
C LEU A 205 6.30 -15.23 4.04
N LEU A 206 5.24 -14.53 3.66
CA LEU A 206 3.88 -15.06 3.58
C LEU A 206 3.82 -16.27 2.63
N LYS A 207 4.50 -16.24 1.48
CA LYS A 207 4.60 -17.39 0.56
C LYS A 207 5.13 -18.67 1.23
N LYS A 208 5.99 -18.54 2.25
CA LYS A 208 6.50 -19.69 3.01
C LYS A 208 5.43 -20.31 3.92
N LEU A 209 4.38 -19.57 4.30
CA LEU A 209 3.23 -20.10 5.05
C LEU A 209 2.33 -21.02 4.21
N ALA A 210 2.27 -20.82 2.89
CA ALA A 210 1.47 -21.65 1.99
C ALA A 210 2.06 -23.06 1.73
N GLY A 211 3.13 -23.43 2.44
CA GLY A 211 3.71 -24.77 2.38
C GLY A 211 4.46 -25.02 1.07
N GLY A 212 5.51 -24.24 0.78
CA GLY A 212 6.64 -24.64 -0.07
C GLY A 212 6.31 -25.40 -1.37
N HIS A 213 5.18 -25.12 -2.03
CA HIS A 213 4.89 -25.75 -3.31
C HIS A 213 5.79 -25.11 -4.36
N ASN A 214 6.94 -25.76 -4.59
CA ASN A 214 7.66 -25.70 -5.85
C ASN A 214 6.73 -26.21 -6.97
N LYS A 215 5.77 -25.39 -7.40
CA LYS A 215 5.30 -25.47 -8.78
C LYS A 215 6.40 -24.84 -9.62
N SER A 216 7.35 -25.68 -10.01
CA SER A 216 8.24 -25.45 -11.14
C SER A 216 7.43 -24.85 -12.28
N SER A 217 7.97 -23.79 -12.86
CA SER A 217 7.46 -23.06 -14.02
C SER A 217 6.96 -23.98 -15.14
N SER A 218 5.68 -23.82 -15.49
CA SER A 218 5.21 -23.80 -16.87
C SER A 218 3.78 -23.27 -16.86
N GLU A 219 3.69 -21.94 -16.88
CA GLU A 219 2.72 -21.13 -17.63
C GLU A 219 2.80 -19.70 -17.09
N VAL A 220 3.08 -18.76 -17.99
CA VAL A 220 3.16 -17.32 -17.70
C VAL A 220 1.81 -16.76 -17.23
N PHE A 221 0.72 -17.51 -17.35
CA PHE A 221 -0.57 -17.24 -16.73
C PHE A 221 -1.35 -18.56 -16.56
N PRO A 222 -1.37 -19.23 -15.39
CA PRO A 222 -2.42 -20.19 -15.12
C PRO A 222 -3.69 -19.37 -14.87
N GLU A 223 -4.47 -19.14 -15.94
CA GLU A 223 -5.84 -18.62 -15.95
C GLU A 223 -6.28 -17.97 -14.62
N ALA A 224 -5.91 -16.69 -14.44
CA ALA A 224 -5.95 -15.96 -13.18
C ALA A 224 -7.35 -15.72 -12.59
N TYR A 225 -8.40 -16.28 -13.19
CA TYR A 225 -9.71 -16.41 -12.59
C TYR A 225 -9.75 -17.80 -11.96
N GLY A 226 -9.49 -17.91 -10.66
CA GLY A 226 -9.52 -19.20 -9.95
C GLY A 226 -10.74 -20.05 -10.30
N SER A 227 -10.69 -21.36 -10.06
CA SER A 227 -11.67 -22.37 -10.51
C SER A 227 -13.09 -21.83 -10.75
N MET A 228 -13.57 -21.99 -11.99
CA MET A 228 -14.89 -21.56 -12.42
C MET A 228 -15.92 -22.69 -12.19
N LYS A 229 -17.11 -22.34 -11.70
CA LYS A 229 -18.26 -23.23 -11.57
C LYS A 229 -19.51 -22.55 -12.14
N ASN A 230 -20.12 -23.16 -13.15
CA ASN A 230 -21.31 -22.64 -13.84
C ASN A 230 -21.12 -21.22 -14.41
N GLY A 231 -19.95 -20.93 -14.99
CA GLY A 231 -19.65 -19.61 -15.58
C GLY A 231 -19.30 -18.51 -14.58
N PHE A 232 -19.16 -18.82 -13.28
CA PHE A 232 -18.75 -17.87 -12.24
C PHE A 232 -17.54 -18.39 -11.46
N PRO A 233 -16.68 -17.51 -10.93
CA PRO A 233 -15.62 -17.93 -10.02
C PRO A 233 -16.19 -18.60 -8.77
N THR A 234 -15.47 -19.59 -8.25
CA THR A 234 -15.86 -20.36 -7.05
C THR A 234 -15.99 -19.51 -5.79
N TRP A 235 -15.28 -18.38 -5.70
CA TRP A 235 -15.39 -17.42 -4.59
C TRP A 235 -16.71 -16.62 -4.61
N VAL A 236 -17.39 -16.53 -5.76
CA VAL A 236 -18.72 -15.89 -5.82
C VAL A 236 -19.75 -16.81 -5.16
N SER A 237 -20.46 -16.33 -4.15
CA SER A 237 -21.45 -17.14 -3.43
C SER A 237 -22.64 -17.51 -4.32
N SER A 238 -23.34 -18.62 -4.03
CA SER A 238 -24.57 -18.98 -4.77
C SER A 238 -25.65 -17.90 -4.72
N LYS A 239 -25.73 -17.17 -3.60
CA LYS A 239 -26.67 -16.05 -3.42
C LYS A 239 -26.29 -14.88 -4.35
N ASP A 240 -25.01 -14.56 -4.44
CA ASP A 240 -24.52 -13.48 -5.29
C ASP A 240 -24.64 -13.84 -6.77
N ARG A 241 -24.38 -15.09 -7.16
CA ARG A 241 -24.65 -15.57 -8.54
C ARG A 241 -26.11 -15.38 -8.94
N LYS A 242 -27.05 -15.79 -8.08
CA LYS A 242 -28.49 -15.64 -8.33
C LYS A 242 -28.87 -14.16 -8.49
N LEU A 243 -28.26 -13.28 -7.71
CA LEU A 243 -28.47 -11.83 -7.82
C LEU A 243 -27.88 -11.25 -9.12
N LEU A 244 -26.72 -11.71 -9.57
CA LEU A 244 -26.11 -11.25 -10.83
C LEU A 244 -26.95 -11.67 -12.05
N GLN A 245 -27.65 -12.79 -11.95
CA GLN A 245 -28.53 -13.35 -12.98
C GLN A 245 -29.97 -12.81 -12.92
N SER A 246 -30.39 -12.16 -11.82
CA SER A 246 -31.75 -11.61 -11.73
C SER A 246 -31.92 -10.38 -12.63
N SER A 247 -33.13 -10.20 -13.16
CA SER A 247 -33.49 -8.98 -13.88
C SER A 247 -33.54 -7.79 -12.92
N VAL A 248 -33.34 -6.58 -13.47
CA VAL A 248 -33.43 -5.32 -12.70
C VAL A 248 -34.78 -5.23 -11.97
N ASN A 249 -35.88 -5.57 -12.66
CA ASN A 249 -37.24 -5.55 -12.10
C ASN A 249 -37.46 -6.52 -10.93
N ALA A 250 -36.69 -7.61 -10.86
CA ALA A 250 -36.78 -8.59 -9.78
C ALA A 250 -35.83 -8.28 -8.62
N THR A 251 -34.97 -7.27 -8.75
CA THR A 251 -33.95 -6.93 -7.76
C THR A 251 -34.47 -5.83 -6.83
N LYS A 252 -34.56 -6.12 -5.53
CA LYS A 252 -34.93 -5.11 -4.53
C LYS A 252 -33.81 -4.09 -4.38
N TYR A 253 -34.14 -2.80 -4.53
CA TYR A 253 -33.23 -1.69 -4.30
C TYR A 253 -33.61 -0.86 -3.07
N ASN A 254 -32.65 -0.10 -2.53
CA ASN A 254 -32.81 0.78 -1.37
C ASN A 254 -33.01 2.25 -1.79
N LEU A 255 -32.23 2.72 -2.77
CA LEU A 255 -32.32 4.07 -3.31
C LEU A 255 -32.46 4.04 -4.82
N LEU A 256 -33.18 5.02 -5.35
CA LEU A 256 -33.33 5.28 -6.78
C LEU A 256 -32.62 6.58 -7.17
N VAL A 257 -31.74 6.52 -8.16
CA VAL A 257 -31.12 7.67 -8.80
C VAL A 257 -31.74 7.84 -10.18
N ALA A 258 -32.30 9.02 -10.42
CA ALA A 258 -32.93 9.35 -11.70
C ALA A 258 -32.76 10.83 -12.03
N LYS A 259 -32.14 11.11 -13.19
CA LYS A 259 -31.91 12.49 -13.68
C LYS A 259 -33.18 13.29 -13.93
N ASP A 260 -34.28 12.61 -14.22
CA ASP A 260 -35.59 13.20 -14.47
C ASP A 260 -36.29 13.70 -13.18
N GLY A 261 -35.66 13.50 -12.01
CA GLY A 261 -36.22 13.87 -10.71
C GLY A 261 -37.26 12.87 -10.17
N THR A 262 -37.49 11.75 -10.86
CA THR A 262 -38.44 10.70 -10.41
C THR A 262 -37.85 9.77 -9.34
N GLY A 263 -36.56 9.89 -9.05
CA GLY A 263 -35.82 9.11 -8.06
C GLY A 263 -35.71 9.81 -6.71
N ASN A 264 -35.06 9.15 -5.76
CA ASN A 264 -34.68 9.76 -4.48
C ASN A 264 -33.61 10.84 -4.67
N PHE A 265 -32.68 10.62 -5.61
CA PHE A 265 -31.58 11.53 -5.92
C PHE A 265 -31.45 11.73 -7.42
N THR A 266 -30.86 12.86 -7.83
CA THR A 266 -30.57 13.14 -9.25
C THR A 266 -29.13 12.79 -9.64
N THR A 267 -28.25 12.68 -8.65
CA THR A 267 -26.84 12.31 -8.80
C THR A 267 -26.51 11.01 -8.06
N ILE A 268 -25.49 10.31 -8.52
CA ILE A 268 -25.01 9.07 -7.88
C ILE A 268 -24.26 9.42 -6.59
N SER A 269 -23.51 10.53 -6.59
CA SER A 269 -22.73 10.99 -5.43
C SER A 269 -23.60 11.26 -4.20
N GLU A 270 -24.75 11.93 -4.36
CA GLU A 270 -25.70 12.15 -3.25
C GLU A 270 -26.26 10.82 -2.72
N ALA A 271 -26.54 9.86 -3.60
CA ALA A 271 -27.04 8.55 -3.19
C ALA A 271 -25.98 7.75 -2.42
N VAL A 272 -24.71 7.84 -2.82
CA VAL A 272 -23.59 7.26 -2.06
C VAL A 272 -23.47 7.92 -0.69
N GLU A 273 -23.59 9.24 -0.61
CA GLU A 273 -23.55 9.98 0.66
C GLU A 273 -24.71 9.61 1.59
N ALA A 274 -25.91 9.38 1.04
CA ALA A 274 -27.09 8.98 1.80
C ALA A 274 -27.05 7.52 2.30
N ALA A 275 -26.22 6.67 1.70
CA ALA A 275 -26.11 5.27 2.12
C ALA A 275 -25.57 5.12 3.57
N PRO A 276 -25.95 4.08 4.33
CA PRO A 276 -25.43 3.89 5.68
C PRO A 276 -23.92 3.64 5.69
N ASN A 277 -23.23 4.15 6.72
CA ASN A 277 -21.83 3.81 6.98
C ASN A 277 -21.75 2.46 7.70
N SER A 278 -20.72 1.67 7.41
CA SER A 278 -20.41 0.38 8.05
C SER A 278 -21.60 -0.60 8.01
N SER A 279 -22.33 -0.62 6.89
CA SER A 279 -23.47 -1.52 6.73
C SER A 279 -23.01 -2.98 6.75
N THR A 280 -23.72 -3.80 7.53
CA THR A 280 -23.55 -5.26 7.55
C THR A 280 -24.40 -5.98 6.50
N THR A 281 -25.28 -5.23 5.82
CA THR A 281 -26.17 -5.75 4.79
C THR A 281 -26.02 -4.97 3.50
N ARG A 282 -26.26 -5.64 2.37
CA ARG A 282 -26.16 -5.02 1.07
C ARG A 282 -27.12 -3.85 0.91
N PHE A 283 -26.58 -2.71 0.52
CA PHE A 283 -27.31 -1.49 0.20
C PHE A 283 -27.26 -1.23 -1.30
N VAL A 284 -28.40 -1.35 -1.95
CA VAL A 284 -28.50 -1.33 -3.41
C VAL A 284 -28.97 0.04 -3.89
N ILE A 285 -28.15 0.71 -4.70
CA ILE A 285 -28.49 1.96 -5.38
C ILE A 285 -28.83 1.63 -6.83
N TYR A 286 -30.09 1.83 -7.20
CA TYR A 286 -30.56 1.65 -8.56
C TYR A 286 -30.46 2.96 -9.33
N ILE A 287 -29.77 2.95 -10.47
CA ILE A 287 -29.44 4.11 -11.29
C ILE A 287 -30.13 3.93 -12.65
N LYS A 288 -31.19 4.70 -12.88
CA LYS A 288 -31.95 4.66 -14.15
C LYS A 288 -31.07 5.09 -15.32
N ALA A 289 -31.48 4.66 -16.51
CA ALA A 289 -30.87 5.01 -17.78
C ALA A 289 -30.66 6.53 -17.89
N GLY A 290 -29.50 6.91 -18.39
CA GLY A 290 -29.05 8.29 -18.46
C GLY A 290 -27.53 8.39 -18.50
N ALA A 291 -27.05 9.53 -18.98
CA ALA A 291 -25.63 9.87 -18.97
C ALA A 291 -25.33 10.76 -17.76
N TYR A 292 -24.69 10.22 -16.72
CA TYR A 292 -24.28 10.90 -15.49
C TYR A 292 -22.88 11.46 -15.65
N LEU A 293 -22.72 12.78 -15.56
CA LEU A 293 -21.42 13.45 -15.69
C LEU A 293 -20.94 13.87 -14.29
N GLU A 294 -20.27 12.96 -13.60
CA GLU A 294 -19.79 13.14 -12.23
C GLU A 294 -18.61 12.20 -11.94
N ASN A 295 -17.77 12.59 -10.97
CA ASN A 295 -16.76 11.70 -10.39
C ASN A 295 -17.33 11.13 -9.10
N VAL A 296 -17.76 9.86 -9.14
CA VAL A 296 -18.32 9.17 -7.98
C VAL A 296 -17.18 8.64 -7.13
N GLU A 297 -17.09 9.14 -5.90
CA GLU A 297 -16.16 8.66 -4.90
C GLU A 297 -16.94 7.87 -3.84
N VAL A 298 -16.51 6.65 -3.57
CA VAL A 298 -17.09 5.80 -2.52
C VAL A 298 -16.14 5.83 -1.32
N PRO A 299 -16.49 6.56 -0.24
CA PRO A 299 -15.66 6.60 0.96
C PRO A 299 -15.52 5.21 1.58
N ARG A 300 -14.34 4.87 2.12
CA ARG A 300 -14.06 3.58 2.79
C ARG A 300 -15.12 3.12 3.80
N LYS A 301 -15.73 4.06 4.51
CA LYS A 301 -16.79 3.77 5.51
C LYS A 301 -18.09 3.26 4.89
N LYS A 302 -18.27 3.34 3.57
CA LYS A 302 -19.48 2.92 2.86
C LYS A 302 -19.38 1.45 2.45
N THR A 303 -19.40 0.56 3.42
CA THR A 303 -19.38 -0.88 3.15
C THR A 303 -20.73 -1.38 2.63
N ASN A 304 -20.71 -2.51 1.94
CA ASN A 304 -21.86 -3.23 1.39
C ASN A 304 -22.71 -2.49 0.36
N LEU A 305 -22.17 -1.52 -0.37
CA LEU A 305 -22.87 -0.93 -1.52
C LEU A 305 -22.87 -1.83 -2.75
N MET A 306 -23.93 -1.70 -3.56
CA MET A 306 -24.06 -2.27 -4.89
C MET A 306 -24.74 -1.25 -5.79
N PHE A 307 -24.19 -1.03 -6.98
CA PHE A 307 -24.84 -0.20 -7.98
C PHE A 307 -25.49 -1.07 -9.05
N LEU A 308 -26.78 -0.81 -9.28
CA LEU A 308 -27.60 -1.49 -10.27
C LEU A 308 -27.97 -0.50 -11.38
N GLY A 309 -27.68 -0.81 -12.64
CA GLY A 309 -28.08 0.01 -13.79
C GLY A 309 -29.19 -0.64 -14.63
N ASP A 310 -29.80 0.15 -15.53
CA ASP A 310 -30.80 -0.30 -16.52
C ASP A 310 -30.22 -1.21 -17.61
N GLY A 311 -28.90 -1.32 -17.66
CA GLY A 311 -28.16 -2.18 -18.57
C GLY A 311 -26.99 -1.48 -19.24
N ILE A 312 -26.16 -2.30 -19.89
CA ILE A 312 -25.02 -1.87 -20.71
C ILE A 312 -25.45 -0.83 -21.74
N GLY A 313 -24.71 0.28 -21.83
CA GLY A 313 -25.00 1.39 -22.73
C GLY A 313 -26.24 2.24 -22.41
N LYS A 314 -27.04 1.90 -21.39
CA LYS A 314 -28.22 2.68 -20.98
C LYS A 314 -27.91 3.59 -19.80
N THR A 315 -27.34 3.03 -18.74
CA THR A 315 -26.86 3.79 -17.60
C THR A 315 -25.37 4.00 -17.78
N VAL A 316 -24.95 5.24 -18.04
CA VAL A 316 -23.56 5.57 -18.34
C VAL A 316 -23.07 6.65 -17.39
N VAL A 317 -22.02 6.36 -16.63
CA VAL A 317 -21.30 7.35 -15.81
C VAL A 317 -20.07 7.81 -16.58
N LYS A 318 -19.84 9.12 -16.64
CA LYS A 318 -18.72 9.77 -17.32
C LYS A 318 -18.13 10.83 -16.40
N ALA A 319 -16.84 11.11 -16.56
CA ALA A 319 -16.18 12.23 -15.91
C ALA A 319 -15.14 12.87 -16.85
N SER A 320 -14.64 14.05 -16.47
CA SER A 320 -13.66 14.82 -17.24
C SER A 320 -12.32 15.03 -16.53
N ARG A 321 -12.13 14.49 -15.32
CA ARG A 321 -10.86 14.63 -14.59
C ARG A 321 -9.74 13.85 -15.30
N ASN A 322 -8.64 14.53 -15.58
CA ASN A 322 -7.47 13.92 -16.21
C ASN A 322 -6.17 14.61 -15.74
N VAL A 323 -5.05 13.94 -15.99
CA VAL A 323 -3.73 14.40 -15.54
C VAL A 323 -3.31 15.71 -16.18
N VAL A 324 -3.60 15.90 -17.47
CA VAL A 324 -3.24 17.11 -18.23
C VAL A 324 -3.86 18.36 -17.58
N ASP A 325 -5.12 18.26 -17.14
CA ASP A 325 -5.87 19.33 -16.46
C ASP A 325 -5.50 19.52 -14.98
N GLY A 326 -4.41 18.92 -14.52
CA GLY A 326 -3.89 19.12 -13.16
C GLY A 326 -4.30 18.06 -12.15
N TRP A 327 -5.13 17.08 -12.51
CA TRP A 327 -5.50 15.98 -11.60
C TRP A 327 -4.36 14.98 -11.43
N THR A 328 -4.41 14.23 -10.35
CA THR A 328 -3.54 13.06 -10.14
C THR A 328 -4.18 11.85 -10.79
N THR A 329 -3.39 10.83 -11.06
CA THR A 329 -3.91 9.56 -11.60
C THR A 329 -4.96 8.97 -10.66
N PHE A 330 -4.71 9.01 -9.34
CA PHE A 330 -5.64 8.57 -8.30
C PHE A 330 -7.00 9.29 -8.36
N ARG A 331 -7.02 10.61 -8.56
CA ARG A 331 -8.27 11.40 -8.61
C ARG A 331 -8.93 11.48 -9.99
N SER A 332 -8.35 10.86 -11.02
CA SER A 332 -8.94 10.84 -12.38
C SER A 332 -10.00 9.75 -12.58
N ALA A 333 -10.15 8.82 -11.64
CA ALA A 333 -11.18 7.80 -11.71
C ALA A 333 -12.59 8.43 -11.79
N THR A 334 -13.42 7.94 -12.72
CA THR A 334 -14.83 8.37 -12.84
C THR A 334 -15.71 7.73 -11.77
N VAL A 335 -15.44 6.47 -11.44
CA VAL A 335 -15.99 5.80 -10.26
C VAL A 335 -14.82 5.19 -9.51
N GLY A 336 -14.52 5.71 -8.32
CA GLY A 336 -13.41 5.28 -7.49
C GLY A 336 -13.90 4.78 -6.14
N GLU A 337 -13.47 3.58 -5.77
CA GLU A 337 -13.35 3.18 -4.37
C GLU A 337 -11.85 3.11 -4.07
N PHE A 338 -11.43 3.75 -2.99
CA PHE A 338 -10.01 3.96 -2.71
C PHE A 338 -9.44 3.06 -1.62
N PHE A 339 -10.21 2.07 -1.15
CA PHE A 339 -9.77 1.07 -0.18
C PHE A 339 -9.70 -0.34 -0.78
N PHE A 340 -8.59 -1.06 -0.56
CA PHE A 340 -8.40 -2.42 -1.04
C PHE A 340 -9.06 -3.42 -0.05
N CYS A 341 -10.35 -3.71 -0.24
CA CYS A 341 -11.00 -4.79 0.50
C CYS A 341 -10.68 -6.16 -0.15
N PRO A 342 -10.27 -7.21 0.60
CA PRO A 342 -10.02 -8.55 0.07
C PRO A 342 -11.19 -9.16 -0.71
N SER A 343 -12.40 -8.66 -0.44
CA SER A 343 -13.64 -9.09 -1.08
C SER A 343 -14.04 -8.21 -2.27
N PHE A 344 -13.25 -7.19 -2.60
CA PHE A 344 -13.55 -6.27 -3.69
C PHE A 344 -12.88 -6.71 -4.97
N PHE A 345 -13.68 -7.22 -5.90
CA PHE A 345 -13.30 -7.39 -7.29
C PHE A 345 -14.35 -6.72 -8.16
N PHE A 346 -13.94 -5.72 -8.94
CA PHE A 346 -14.69 -5.31 -10.12
C PHE A 346 -14.66 -6.48 -11.11
N LEU A 347 -15.79 -7.18 -11.28
CA LEU A 347 -15.96 -8.02 -12.45
C LEU A 347 -16.32 -7.09 -13.63
N PHE A 348 -15.29 -6.51 -14.25
CA PHE A 348 -15.46 -5.91 -15.56
C PHE A 348 -15.68 -7.04 -16.57
N TYR A 349 -16.92 -7.20 -17.04
CA TYR A 349 -17.14 -7.89 -18.30
C TYR A 349 -16.79 -6.91 -19.42
N TYR A 350 -15.54 -6.91 -19.88
CA TYR A 350 -15.21 -6.26 -21.15
C TYR A 350 -15.66 -7.17 -22.29
N LEU A 351 -16.61 -6.71 -23.10
CA LEU A 351 -16.76 -7.17 -24.49
C LEU A 351 -16.00 -6.18 -25.39
N LYS A 352 -14.95 -6.70 -26.01
CA LYS A 352 -14.14 -6.07 -27.05
C LYS A 352 -15.04 -5.44 -28.12
N LEU A 353 -15.00 -4.12 -28.27
CA LEU A 353 -15.41 -3.45 -29.49
C LEU A 353 -14.13 -3.01 -30.21
N ASP A 354 -13.98 -3.53 -31.42
CA ASP A 354 -13.03 -3.13 -32.46
C ASP A 354 -11.53 -3.49 -32.28
N GLY A 355 -11.20 -4.70 -32.74
CA GLY A 355 -10.35 -4.84 -33.93
C GLY A 355 -8.83 -4.63 -33.85
N GLU A 356 -8.26 -3.92 -32.87
CA GLU A 356 -6.80 -3.75 -32.80
C GLU A 356 -6.16 -4.48 -31.62
N ARG A 357 -5.02 -5.11 -31.92
CA ARG A 357 -4.28 -6.05 -31.07
C ARG A 357 -3.25 -5.25 -30.27
N PHE A 358 -3.48 -5.11 -28.96
CA PHE A 358 -2.47 -4.61 -28.04
C PHE A 358 -2.10 -5.73 -27.06
N GLU A 359 -0.85 -6.17 -27.13
CA GLU A 359 -0.23 -7.03 -26.13
C GLU A 359 0.13 -6.18 -24.91
N PHE A 360 -0.33 -6.59 -23.74
CA PHE A 360 0.13 -6.05 -22.47
C PHE A 360 0.75 -7.19 -21.64
N LEU A 361 2.09 -7.23 -21.59
CA LEU A 361 2.80 -7.74 -20.41
C LEU A 361 2.59 -6.72 -19.28
N PHE A 362 2.50 -7.13 -18.00
CA PHE A 362 3.34 -6.59 -16.90
C PHE A 362 3.00 -7.26 -15.55
N PRO A 363 3.99 -7.46 -14.65
CA PRO A 363 3.87 -8.21 -13.40
C PRO A 363 3.62 -7.28 -12.19
N PHE A 364 2.81 -7.75 -11.24
CA PHE A 364 2.51 -7.13 -9.94
C PHE A 364 1.64 -5.86 -9.94
N MET A 365 0.33 -6.07 -9.85
CA MET A 365 -0.68 -5.18 -9.25
C MET A 365 -0.49 -3.67 -9.46
N GLU A 366 -0.53 -3.27 -10.73
CA GLU A 366 -0.94 -1.93 -11.12
C GLU A 366 -2.34 -2.04 -11.77
N PHE A 367 -3.37 -1.58 -11.08
CA PHE A 367 -4.64 -1.25 -11.74
C PHE A 367 -4.59 0.23 -12.11
N PHE A 368 -4.00 0.52 -13.27
CA PHE A 368 -4.21 1.78 -13.97
C PHE A 368 -5.02 1.51 -15.23
N ILE A 369 -6.30 1.88 -15.21
CA ILE A 369 -7.09 1.95 -16.44
C ILE A 369 -6.70 3.27 -17.13
N TRP A 370 -5.78 3.20 -18.09
CA TRP A 370 -5.45 4.30 -18.99
C TRP A 370 -6.23 4.10 -20.30
N PHE A 371 -7.05 5.08 -20.69
CA PHE A 371 -7.59 5.17 -22.04
C PHE A 371 -7.36 6.59 -22.56
N ASP A 372 -6.61 6.69 -23.66
CA ASP A 372 -6.60 7.87 -24.51
C ASP A 372 -8.02 8.07 -25.08
N GLY A 373 -8.67 9.18 -24.70
CA GLY A 373 -9.93 9.62 -25.29
C GLY A 373 -11.13 9.66 -24.33
N ASN A 374 -11.23 10.75 -23.57
CA ASN A 374 -12.41 11.53 -23.12
C ASN A 374 -13.79 10.90 -22.80
N VAL A 375 -13.98 9.59 -22.81
CA VAL A 375 -15.24 8.94 -22.41
C VAL A 375 -14.94 7.59 -21.79
N LEU A 376 -14.86 7.55 -20.46
CA LEU A 376 -15.04 6.28 -19.76
C LEU A 376 -16.53 5.97 -19.73
N GLN A 377 -16.91 4.82 -20.31
CA GLN A 377 -18.26 4.28 -20.23
C GLN A 377 -18.27 3.20 -19.15
N PHE A 378 -18.91 3.49 -18.02
CA PHE A 378 -19.08 2.51 -16.94
C PHE A 378 -20.34 1.69 -17.18
N ASP A 379 -20.14 0.40 -17.39
CA ASP A 379 -21.22 -0.57 -17.50
C ASP A 379 -21.65 -1.05 -16.12
N LEU A 380 -22.80 -0.55 -15.67
CA LEU A 380 -23.30 -0.73 -14.32
C LEU A 380 -23.95 -2.11 -14.10
N LYS A 381 -23.11 -3.08 -13.75
CA LYS A 381 -23.42 -4.07 -12.70
C LYS A 381 -22.25 -4.06 -11.71
N VAL A 382 -22.15 -3.01 -10.89
CA VAL A 382 -20.96 -2.82 -10.02
C VAL A 382 -21.19 -3.44 -8.64
N PHE A 383 -20.16 -4.16 -8.23
CA PHE A 383 -20.09 -5.24 -7.25
C PHE A 383 -20.14 -4.81 -5.78
N LYS A 384 -20.21 -5.86 -4.96
CA LYS A 384 -20.32 -5.98 -3.51
C LYS A 384 -19.06 -5.46 -2.79
N LEU A 385 -19.24 -4.48 -1.94
CA LEU A 385 -18.27 -4.06 -0.91
C LEU A 385 -18.47 -4.95 0.34
N ASP A 386 -17.84 -6.11 0.53
CA ASP A 386 -18.03 -6.79 1.84
C ASP A 386 -17.42 -5.99 2.99
#